data_AF-A0A2V6LZ63-F1
#
_entry.id   AF-A0A2V6LZ63-F1
#
_cell.length_a   1.000
_cell.length_b   1.000
_cell.length_c   1.000
_cell.angle_alpha   90.00
_cell.angle_beta   90.00
_cell.angle_gamma   90.00
#
_symmetry.space_group_name_H-M   'P 1'
#
loop_
_entity.id
_entity.type
_entity.pdbx_description
1 polymer ?
#
loop_
_entity_poly.entity_id
_entity_poly.type
_entity_poly.pdbx_seq_one_letter_code
_entity_poly.pdbx_strand_id
1 'polypeptide(L)'
;AIIDDGLFDVIAFKQLGYLEIIKYLQDVVFSSEIRVPEIEYFQTRRLRVTSDSEVPVELDGELVGSCPVEFQVRERTLRVLAPVPQT
;
A
#
# COMPACT_ATOMS: atom_id res chain seq x y z
N ALA A 1 0.33 -0.45 9.41
CA ALA A 1 1.65 -0.89 8.96
C ALA A 1 2.63 -1.01 10.13
N ILE A 2 3.18 -2.22 10.30
CA ILE A 2 4.31 -2.51 11.20
C ILE A 2 5.48 -2.91 10.30
N ILE A 3 6.66 -2.32 10.50
CA ILE A 3 7.74 -2.38 9.51
C ILE A 3 8.36 -3.77 9.30
N ASP A 4 8.25 -4.67 10.29
CA ASP A 4 8.93 -5.97 10.32
C ASP A 4 7.99 -7.16 10.54
N ASP A 5 6.68 -6.96 10.41
CA ASP A 5 5.66 -8.02 10.56
C ASP A 5 5.61 -8.99 9.37
N GLY A 6 6.28 -8.65 8.27
CA GLY A 6 6.36 -9.47 7.07
C GLY A 6 5.13 -9.38 6.18
N LEU A 7 4.29 -8.36 6.34
CA LEU A 7 3.07 -8.15 5.58
C LEU A 7 3.12 -6.85 4.77
N PHE A 8 2.47 -6.84 3.62
CA PHE A 8 2.06 -5.61 2.96
C PHE A 8 0.74 -5.13 3.56
N ASP A 9 0.65 -3.84 3.86
CA ASP A 9 -0.60 -3.12 4.06
C ASP A 9 -1.14 -2.67 2.69
N VAL A 10 -2.25 -3.24 2.25
CA VAL A 10 -2.85 -2.93 0.94
C VAL A 10 -4.11 -2.11 1.12
N ILE A 11 -4.21 -1.00 0.38
CA ILE A 11 -5.39 -0.15 0.31
C ILE A 11 -5.86 -0.12 -1.15
N ALA A 12 -7.08 -0.58 -1.40
CA ALA A 12 -7.72 -0.52 -2.71
C ALA A 12 -8.91 0.45 -2.68
N PHE A 13 -8.87 1.46 -3.55
CA PHE A 13 -9.94 2.43 -3.73
C PHE A 13 -10.89 1.98 -4.86
N LYS A 14 -12.19 1.87 -4.55
CA LYS A 14 -13.24 1.45 -5.48
C LYS A 14 -13.95 2.70 -6.02
N GLN A 15 -13.79 2.98 -7.31
CA GLN A 15 -14.52 4.04 -8.04
C GLN A 15 -14.61 5.39 -7.30
N LEU A 16 -13.45 5.98 -6.96
CA LEU A 16 -13.38 7.32 -6.39
C LEU A 16 -12.82 8.32 -7.40
N GLY A 17 -13.33 9.55 -7.37
CA GLY A 17 -12.71 10.66 -8.09
C GLY A 17 -11.40 11.10 -7.43
N TYR A 18 -10.46 11.67 -8.20
CA TYR A 18 -9.16 12.13 -7.69
C TYR A 18 -9.25 13.04 -6.44
N LEU A 19 -10.27 13.91 -6.36
CA LEU A 19 -10.49 14.79 -5.22
C LEU A 19 -10.90 14.04 -3.95
N GLU A 20 -11.63 12.94 -4.10
CA GLU A 20 -12.03 12.09 -2.97
C GLU A 20 -10.82 11.32 -2.45
N ILE A 21 -9.97 10.80 -3.35
CA ILE A 21 -8.70 10.16 -2.98
C ILE A 21 -7.81 11.10 -2.15
N ILE A 22 -7.63 12.35 -2.59
CA ILE A 22 -6.79 13.34 -1.88
C ILE A 22 -7.34 13.66 -0.49
N LYS A 23 -8.64 13.90 -0.36
CA LYS A 23 -9.29 14.16 0.94
C LYS A 23 -9.10 12.97 1.88
N TYR A 24 -9.25 11.75 1.38
CA TYR A 24 -9.05 10.55 2.18
C TYR A 24 -7.61 10.35 2.61
N LEU A 25 -6.62 10.58 1.75
CA LEU A 25 -5.21 10.51 2.16
C LEU A 25 -4.91 11.47 3.32
N GLN A 26 -5.53 12.65 3.34
CA GLN A 26 -5.45 13.55 4.49
C GLN A 26 -6.12 12.93 5.72
N ASP A 27 -7.35 12.45 5.60
CA ASP A 27 -8.09 11.86 6.73
C ASP A 27 -7.38 10.61 7.31
N VAL A 28 -6.72 9.77 6.49
CA VAL A 28 -5.94 8.60 6.95
C VAL A 28 -4.73 9.05 7.77
N VAL A 29 -4.08 10.13 7.36
CA VAL A 29 -2.93 10.69 8.10
C VAL A 29 -3.37 11.28 9.44
N PHE A 30 -4.61 11.78 9.55
CA PHE A 30 -5.10 12.49 10.73
C PHE A 30 -6.11 11.72 11.60
N SER A 31 -6.61 10.56 11.16
CA SER A 31 -7.61 9.77 11.89
C SER A 31 -7.38 8.26 11.75
N SER A 32 -7.65 7.52 12.83
CA SER A 32 -7.35 6.08 12.95
C SER A 32 -8.48 5.15 12.50
N GLU A 33 -9.64 5.67 12.09
CA GLU A 33 -10.80 4.84 11.71
C GLU A 33 -11.46 5.35 10.44
N ILE A 34 -11.02 4.81 9.30
CA ILE A 34 -11.68 5.06 8.01
C ILE A 34 -12.39 3.77 7.61
N ARG A 35 -13.68 3.71 7.93
CA ARG A 35 -14.60 2.66 7.45
C ARG A 35 -15.48 3.25 6.36
N VAL A 36 -14.95 3.23 5.15
CA VAL A 36 -15.62 3.77 3.97
C VAL A 36 -15.87 2.59 3.02
N PRO A 37 -17.12 2.30 2.61
CA PRO A 37 -17.46 1.15 1.75
C PRO A 37 -16.65 1.08 0.44
N GLU A 38 -16.20 2.24 -0.04
CA GLU A 38 -15.44 2.43 -1.26
C GLU A 38 -13.94 2.13 -1.07
N ILE A 39 -13.49 1.74 0.13
CA ILE A 39 -12.10 1.40 0.41
C ILE A 39 -12.01 -0.01 0.99
N GLU A 40 -11.10 -0.80 0.45
CA GLU A 40 -10.76 -2.11 0.98
C GLU A 40 -9.33 -2.08 1.52
N TYR A 41 -9.20 -2.32 2.83
CA TYR A 41 -7.91 -2.51 3.48
C TYR A 41 -7.73 -3.98 3.85
N PHE A 42 -6.57 -4.53 3.53
CA PHE A 42 -6.19 -5.87 3.96
C PHE A 42 -4.67 -6.01 4.04
N GLN A 43 -4.22 -7.00 4.79
CA GLN A 43 -2.80 -7.37 4.88
C GLN A 43 -2.52 -8.67 4.14
N THR A 44 -1.42 -8.74 3.40
CA THR A 44 -1.01 -9.96 2.68
C THR A 44 0.50 -10.07 2.52
N ARG A 45 1.02 -11.30 2.37
CA ARG A 45 2.43 -11.56 2.02
C ARG A 45 2.71 -11.50 0.51
N ARG A 46 1.67 -11.70 -0.29
CA ARG A 46 1.75 -11.75 -1.76
C ARG A 46 0.56 -11.03 -2.36
N LEU A 47 0.82 -10.18 -3.34
CA LEU A 47 -0.19 -9.41 -4.05
C LEU A 47 0.03 -9.56 -5.55
N ARG A 48 -1.02 -9.89 -6.29
CA ARG A 48 -1.01 -9.85 -7.75
C ARG A 48 -2.06 -8.86 -8.22
N VAL A 49 -1.65 -7.92 -9.05
CA VAL A 49 -2.52 -6.89 -9.62
C VAL A 49 -2.58 -7.09 -11.13
N THR A 50 -3.79 -7.09 -11.66
CA THR A 50 -4.09 -7.27 -13.10
C THR A 50 -5.10 -6.22 -13.54
N SER A 51 -5.04 -5.83 -14.81
CA SER A 51 -6.00 -4.93 -15.42
C SER A 51 -6.23 -5.34 -16.87
N ASP A 52 -7.44 -5.11 -17.38
CA ASP A 52 -7.75 -5.30 -18.80
C ASP A 52 -7.17 -4.17 -19.67
N SER A 53 -6.82 -3.03 -19.05
CA SER A 53 -6.15 -1.89 -19.68
C SER A 53 -4.70 -1.75 -19.21
N GLU A 54 -3.90 -1.04 -20.00
CA GLU A 54 -2.53 -0.68 -19.62
C GLU A 54 -2.56 0.33 -18.46
N VAL A 55 -2.19 -0.16 -17.27
CA VAL A 55 -2.13 0.64 -16.04
C VAL A 55 -0.66 0.72 -15.62
N PRO A 56 -0.04 1.91 -15.60
CA PRO A 56 1.34 2.07 -15.19
C PRO A 56 1.52 1.77 -13.69
N VAL A 57 2.69 1.25 -13.34
CA VAL A 57 3.08 0.93 -11.96
C VAL A 57 4.23 1.85 -11.56
N GLU A 58 4.05 2.51 -10.41
CA GLU A 58 5.07 3.35 -9.78
C GLU A 58 5.62 2.63 -8.54
N LEU A 59 6.94 2.65 -8.36
CA LEU A 59 7.63 2.19 -7.15
C LEU A 59 8.62 3.26 -6.69
N ASP A 60 8.52 3.68 -5.43
CA ASP A 60 9.39 4.68 -4.81
C ASP A 60 9.59 5.97 -5.65
N GLY A 61 8.54 6.38 -6.39
CA GLY A 61 8.55 7.58 -7.24
C GLY A 61 9.03 7.37 -8.68
N GLU A 62 9.33 6.14 -9.09
CA GLU A 62 9.78 5.80 -10.45
C GLU A 62 8.77 4.90 -11.18
N LEU A 63 8.63 5.11 -12.50
CA LEU A 63 7.78 4.26 -13.34
C LEU A 63 8.54 2.98 -13.71
N VAL A 64 8.03 1.83 -13.26
CA VAL A 64 8.72 0.54 -13.42
C VAL A 64 8.10 -0.38 -14.48
N GLY A 65 6.95 0.00 -15.04
CA GLY A 65 6.25 -0.76 -16.06
C GLY A 65 4.74 -0.58 -15.97
N SER A 66 4.00 -1.59 -16.41
CA SER A 66 2.54 -1.62 -16.37
C SER A 66 2.03 -3.00 -15.91
N CYS A 67 0.77 -3.07 -15.49
CA CYS A 67 0.12 -4.33 -15.12
C CYS A 67 0.18 -5.38 -16.25
N PRO A 68 0.28 -6.69 -15.93
CA PRO A 68 0.18 -7.28 -14.60
C PRO A 68 1.49 -7.20 -13.79
N VAL A 69 1.36 -7.09 -12.48
CA VAL A 69 2.50 -7.07 -11.54
C VAL A 69 2.26 -8.01 -10.36
N GLU A 70 3.33 -8.63 -9.86
CA GLU A 70 3.32 -9.47 -8.67
C GLU A 70 4.32 -8.96 -7.63
N PHE A 71 3.83 -8.77 -6.40
CA PHE A 71 4.61 -8.36 -5.24
C PHE A 71 4.69 -9.49 -4.24
N GLN A 72 5.86 -9.67 -3.63
CA GLN A 72 6.08 -10.64 -2.56
C GLN A 72 6.96 -10.04 -1.48
N VAL A 73 6.53 -10.12 -0.21
CA VAL A 73 7.36 -9.71 0.91
C VAL A 73 8.54 -10.67 1.06
N ARG A 74 9.74 -10.11 1.21
CA ARG A 74 10.95 -10.84 1.56
C ARG A 74 11.29 -10.53 3.02
N GLU A 75 10.74 -11.33 3.93
CA GLU A 75 10.82 -11.11 5.38
C GLU A 75 12.29 -10.98 5.85
N ARG A 76 12.57 -9.92 6.62
CA ARG A 76 13.87 -9.67 7.28
C ARG A 76 15.10 -9.76 6.35
N THR A 77 14.95 -9.37 5.09
CA THR A 77 16.04 -9.44 4.09
C THR A 77 17.21 -8.51 4.42
N LEU A 78 16.91 -7.34 5.01
CA LEU A 78 17.91 -6.33 5.35
C LEU A 78 18.09 -6.24 6.86
N ARG A 79 19.35 -6.15 7.30
CA ARG A 79 19.73 -5.76 8.66
C ARG A 79 20.11 -4.29 8.64
N VAL A 80 19.37 -3.47 9.37
CA VAL A 80 19.55 -2.02 9.41
C VAL A 80 19.86 -1.57 10.83
N LEU A 81 20.61 -0.46 10.95
CA LEU A 81 20.79 0.22 12.23
C LEU A 81 19.53 1.03 12.51
N ALA A 82 18.95 0.85 13.69
CA ALA A 82 17.76 1.57 14.15
C ALA A 82 17.98 2.10 15.58
N PRO A 83 17.31 3.19 15.98
CA PRO A 83 17.26 3.61 17.38
C PRO A 83 16.73 2.48 18.28
N VAL A 84 17.13 2.48 19.55
CA VAL A 84 16.59 1.52 20.53
C VAL A 84 15.08 1.71 20.61
N PRO A 85 14.26 0.64 20.50
CA PRO A 85 12.81 0.75 20.59
C PRO A 85 12.42 1.43 21.91
N GLN A 86 11.58 2.46 21.84
CA GLN A 86 11.00 3.05 23.04
C GLN A 86 9.85 2.13 23.48
N THR A 87 9.99 1.54 24.67
CA THR A 87 8.97 0.71 25.33
C THR A 87 7.65 1.43 25.52
#